data_AF-A0A3N9UNS6-F1
#
_entry.id   AF-A0A3N9UNS6-F1
#
_cell.length_a   1.000
_cell.length_b   1.000
_cell.length_c   1.000
_cell.angle_alpha   90.00
_cell.angle_beta   90.00
_cell.angle_gamma   90.00
#
_symmetry.space_group_name_H-M   'P 1'
#
loop_
_entity.id
_entity.type
_entity.pdbx_description
1 polymer ?
#
loop_
_entity_poly.entity_id
_entity_poly.type
_entity_poly.pdbx_seq_one_letter_code
_entity_poly.pdbx_strand_id
1 'polypeptide(L)'
;MAYAETGFNLEIDLTRGSIERVATDPGLTKLYLGGLGTNAKIMWDRVPPEVEPFSPENLLIFGTGLLVGTPAPGCNRTIVSTISPQTNLLAYSMMGGFWAPELKYAGYDKVIFRGKSPDLVYLYINNDKVEIRDASHLKGKGAVETQELIRRELKEPNAQVAAIGLAGENRVFTASIEQGRSSASRLGIGAVMGDKGLKAIAVRGTKDLNIARPAEFLGLCSDVLKYIRDREEKPIPGVMPILAGLGSPQEMLHVDEKW
;
A
#
# COMPACT_ATOMS: atom_id res chain seq x y z
N MET A 1 -15.83 17.58 -9.31
CA MET A 1 -14.40 17.32 -9.12
C MET A 1 -14.24 16.73 -7.72
N ALA A 2 -13.57 15.59 -7.59
CA ALA A 2 -13.28 15.00 -6.28
C ALA A 2 -12.06 15.69 -5.64
N TYR A 3 -11.99 15.66 -4.31
CA TYR A 3 -10.90 16.25 -3.53
C TYR A 3 -10.35 15.22 -2.55
N ALA A 4 -9.05 15.30 -2.25
CA ALA A 4 -8.27 14.33 -1.49
C ALA A 4 -8.18 12.93 -2.13
N GLU A 5 -9.28 12.35 -2.60
CA GLU A 5 -9.27 11.18 -3.49
C GLU A 5 -8.99 11.59 -4.95
N THR A 6 -8.47 10.66 -5.74
CA THR A 6 -8.28 10.84 -7.18
C THR A 6 -9.55 10.53 -7.96
N GLY A 7 -10.42 9.68 -7.42
CA GLY A 7 -11.67 9.24 -8.03
C GLY A 7 -11.50 8.07 -9.02
N PHE A 8 -10.34 7.41 -9.03
CA PHE A 8 -10.04 6.34 -9.99
C PHE A 8 -9.29 5.18 -9.34
N ASN A 9 -9.67 3.96 -9.73
CA ASN A 9 -8.92 2.73 -9.42
C ASN A 9 -8.29 2.17 -10.70
N LEU A 10 -7.25 1.35 -10.53
CA LEU A 10 -6.77 0.41 -11.55
C LEU A 10 -7.31 -0.99 -11.24
N GLU A 11 -7.99 -1.59 -12.21
CA GLU A 11 -8.45 -2.98 -12.21
C GLU A 11 -7.51 -3.79 -13.11
N ILE A 12 -6.83 -4.78 -12.52
CA ILE A 12 -5.83 -5.62 -13.19
C ILE A 12 -6.30 -7.06 -13.18
N ASP A 13 -6.47 -7.66 -14.36
CA ASP A 13 -6.65 -9.11 -14.50
C ASP A 13 -5.33 -9.75 -14.95
N LEU A 14 -4.65 -10.41 -14.02
CA LEU A 14 -3.35 -11.03 -14.27
C LEU A 14 -3.44 -12.27 -15.15
N THR A 15 -4.60 -12.92 -15.23
CA THR A 15 -4.81 -14.06 -16.13
C THR A 15 -4.88 -13.58 -17.58
N ARG A 16 -5.56 -12.46 -17.82
CA ARG A 16 -5.76 -11.90 -19.17
C ARG A 16 -4.69 -10.89 -19.57
N GLY A 17 -3.94 -10.35 -18.60
CA GLY A 17 -3.02 -9.24 -18.79
C GLY A 17 -3.72 -7.89 -19.05
N SER A 18 -5.02 -7.77 -18.75
CA SER A 18 -5.78 -6.53 -19.00
C SER A 18 -5.64 -5.53 -17.86
N ILE A 19 -5.59 -4.25 -18.22
CA ILE A 19 -5.40 -3.11 -17.31
C ILE A 19 -6.51 -2.10 -17.63
N GLU A 20 -7.34 -1.78 -16.65
CA GLU A 20 -8.45 -0.83 -16.83
C GLU A 20 -8.42 0.25 -15.74
N ARG A 21 -8.62 1.50 -16.15
CA ARG A 21 -8.83 2.62 -15.23
C ARG A 21 -10.33 2.85 -15.05
N VAL A 22 -10.82 2.69 -13.84
CA VAL A 22 -12.26 2.75 -13.53
C VAL A 22 -12.55 3.89 -12.57
N ALA A 23 -13.53 4.74 -12.90
CA ALA A 23 -13.99 5.80 -12.01
C ALA A 23 -14.70 5.22 -10.78
N THR A 24 -14.45 5.78 -9.60
CA THR A 24 -15.12 5.36 -8.36
C THR A 24 -16.48 6.03 -8.20
N ASP A 25 -17.41 5.37 -7.51
CA ASP A 25 -18.66 5.99 -7.07
C ASP A 25 -18.37 6.93 -5.88
N PRO A 26 -18.60 8.26 -6.02
CA PRO A 26 -18.37 9.22 -4.93
C PRO A 26 -19.28 8.98 -3.70
N GLY A 27 -20.38 8.24 -3.86
CA GLY A 27 -21.23 7.81 -2.76
C GLY A 27 -20.50 6.89 -1.78
N LEU A 28 -19.57 6.06 -2.28
CA LEU A 28 -18.77 5.16 -1.45
C LEU A 28 -17.83 5.93 -0.53
N THR A 29 -17.27 7.05 -0.98
CA THR A 29 -16.39 7.90 -0.16
C THR A 29 -17.17 8.54 0.99
N LYS A 30 -18.43 8.92 0.78
CA LYS A 30 -19.30 9.43 1.86
C LYS A 30 -19.63 8.38 2.91
N LEU A 31 -19.84 7.13 2.48
CA LEU A 31 -20.25 6.03 3.35
C LEU A 31 -19.08 5.34 4.07
N TYR A 32 -17.94 5.22 3.39
CA TYR A 32 -16.84 4.35 3.80
C TYR A 32 -15.47 5.05 3.83
N LEU A 33 -15.44 6.37 3.59
CA LEU A 33 -14.25 7.21 3.53
C LEU A 33 -13.27 6.81 2.41
N GLY A 34 -12.46 5.79 2.64
CA GLY A 34 -11.37 5.37 1.77
C GLY A 34 -10.53 4.28 2.44
N GLY A 35 -9.39 3.91 1.84
CA GLY A 35 -8.52 2.87 2.38
C GLY A 35 -9.28 1.60 2.75
N LEU A 36 -9.15 1.17 4.01
CA LEU A 36 -9.77 -0.04 4.54
C LEU A 36 -11.29 -0.10 4.32
N GLY A 37 -12.03 1.00 4.53
CA GLY A 37 -13.49 0.98 4.43
C GLY A 37 -13.95 0.63 3.01
N THR A 38 -13.41 1.33 2.01
CA THR A 38 -13.69 1.04 0.60
C THR A 38 -13.10 -0.30 0.13
N ASN A 39 -11.95 -0.74 0.67
CA ASN A 39 -11.42 -2.07 0.37
C ASN A 39 -12.39 -3.16 0.89
N ALA A 40 -12.91 -3.01 2.10
CA ALA A 40 -13.86 -3.95 2.69
C ALA A 40 -15.16 -4.02 1.88
N LYS A 41 -15.68 -2.89 1.38
CA LYS A 41 -16.85 -2.87 0.49
C LYS A 41 -16.61 -3.66 -0.80
N ILE A 42 -15.44 -3.46 -1.43
CA ILE A 42 -15.04 -4.20 -2.64
C ILE A 42 -14.95 -5.70 -2.34
N MET A 43 -14.30 -6.09 -1.25
CA MET A 43 -14.20 -7.49 -0.84
C MET A 43 -15.57 -8.11 -0.59
N TRP A 44 -16.46 -7.39 0.12
CA TRP A 44 -17.83 -7.85 0.42
C TRP A 44 -18.65 -8.14 -0.83
N ASP A 45 -18.60 -7.26 -1.84
CA ASP A 45 -19.41 -7.41 -3.05
C ASP A 45 -18.85 -8.45 -4.03
N ARG A 46 -17.54 -8.66 -4.03
CA ARG A 46 -16.84 -9.37 -5.13
C ARG A 46 -16.15 -10.67 -4.71
N VAL A 47 -16.00 -10.92 -3.42
CA VAL A 47 -15.32 -12.11 -2.89
C VAL A 47 -16.27 -12.85 -1.95
N PRO A 48 -17.13 -13.73 -2.50
CA PRO A 48 -18.06 -14.51 -1.71
C PRO A 48 -17.31 -15.62 -0.91
N PRO A 49 -17.92 -16.20 0.14
CA PRO A 49 -17.23 -17.07 1.10
C PRO A 49 -16.66 -18.37 0.50
N GLU A 50 -17.12 -18.79 -0.68
CA GLU A 50 -16.58 -19.93 -1.44
C GLU A 50 -15.22 -19.65 -2.11
N VAL A 51 -14.76 -18.40 -2.12
CA VAL A 51 -13.47 -18.04 -2.71
C VAL A 51 -12.33 -18.38 -1.75
N GLU A 52 -11.59 -19.41 -2.11
CA GLU A 52 -10.39 -19.84 -1.37
C GLU A 52 -9.23 -18.82 -1.47
N PRO A 53 -8.32 -18.75 -0.48
CA PRO A 53 -7.22 -17.77 -0.46
C PRO A 53 -6.30 -17.79 -1.68
N PHE A 54 -6.06 -18.98 -2.26
CA PHE A 54 -5.27 -19.13 -3.49
C PHE A 54 -6.15 -19.38 -4.72
N SER A 55 -7.41 -18.99 -4.69
CA SER A 55 -8.24 -18.95 -5.89
C SER A 55 -7.83 -17.76 -6.78
N PRO A 56 -7.86 -17.89 -8.12
CA PRO A 56 -7.74 -16.74 -9.02
C PRO A 56 -8.76 -15.62 -8.72
N GLU A 57 -9.92 -15.96 -8.16
CA GLU A 57 -10.99 -15.01 -7.82
C GLU A 57 -10.75 -14.26 -6.51
N ASN A 58 -9.81 -14.71 -5.65
CA ASN A 58 -9.44 -13.92 -4.47
C ASN A 58 -8.82 -12.60 -4.93
N LEU A 59 -9.30 -11.48 -4.41
CA LEU A 59 -8.74 -10.18 -4.76
C LEU A 59 -7.52 -9.87 -3.90
N LEU A 60 -6.54 -9.20 -4.51
CA LEU A 60 -5.45 -8.54 -3.80
C LEU A 60 -5.55 -7.05 -4.09
N ILE A 61 -5.86 -6.25 -3.08
CA ILE A 61 -6.15 -4.82 -3.24
C ILE A 61 -5.07 -4.00 -2.54
N PHE A 62 -4.39 -3.11 -3.26
CA PHE A 62 -3.54 -2.08 -2.69
C PHE A 62 -4.32 -0.76 -2.68
N GLY A 63 -4.82 -0.37 -1.51
CA GLY A 63 -5.58 0.87 -1.35
C GLY A 63 -4.80 1.95 -0.62
N THR A 64 -5.10 3.20 -0.93
CA THR A 64 -4.57 4.38 -0.23
C THR A 64 -5.59 4.92 0.76
N GLY A 65 -5.12 5.49 1.87
CA GLY A 65 -5.99 6.29 2.74
C GLY A 65 -6.52 7.53 2.02
N LEU A 66 -7.71 8.00 2.40
CA LEU A 66 -8.38 9.14 1.74
C LEU A 66 -7.48 10.40 1.70
N LEU A 67 -6.85 10.75 2.81
CA LEU A 67 -5.98 11.94 2.93
C LEU A 67 -4.53 11.69 2.51
N VAL A 68 -4.18 10.49 2.02
CA VAL A 68 -2.81 10.20 1.58
C VAL A 68 -2.46 11.07 0.36
N GLY A 69 -1.23 11.60 0.35
CA GLY A 69 -0.74 12.53 -0.67
C GLY A 69 -1.12 13.99 -0.41
N THR A 70 -1.91 14.28 0.63
CA THR A 70 -2.12 15.64 1.11
C THR A 70 -0.99 16.07 2.08
N PRO A 71 -0.88 17.36 2.42
CA PRO A 71 0.07 17.85 3.43
C PRO A 71 -0.18 17.37 4.88
N ALA A 72 -1.21 16.55 5.14
CA ALA A 72 -1.50 16.06 6.48
C ALA A 72 -0.32 15.26 7.07
N PRO A 73 0.26 15.67 8.23
CA PRO A 73 1.42 15.02 8.80
C PRO A 73 1.21 13.52 9.05
N GLY A 74 2.12 12.70 8.51
CA GLY A 74 2.09 11.24 8.70
C GLY A 74 1.02 10.48 7.90
N CYS A 75 0.21 11.15 7.07
CA CYS A 75 -0.82 10.48 6.27
C CYS A 75 -0.23 9.82 5.02
N ASN A 76 0.32 8.62 5.18
CA ASN A 76 1.09 7.94 4.12
C ASN A 76 0.87 6.41 4.02
N ARG A 77 -0.18 5.89 4.66
CA ARG A 77 -0.39 4.44 4.74
C ARG A 77 -1.04 3.87 3.49
N THR A 78 -0.44 2.79 2.99
CA THR A 78 -1.03 1.80 2.08
C THR A 78 -1.78 0.77 2.92
N ILE A 79 -2.95 0.34 2.46
CA ILE A 79 -3.75 -0.72 3.06
C ILE A 79 -3.87 -1.83 2.03
N VAL A 80 -3.22 -2.96 2.28
CA VAL A 80 -3.32 -4.14 1.42
C VAL A 80 -4.39 -5.06 1.98
N SER A 81 -5.33 -5.52 1.14
CA SER A 81 -6.47 -6.34 1.57
C SER A 81 -6.69 -7.55 0.67
N THR A 82 -7.03 -8.69 1.26
CA THR A 82 -7.29 -9.98 0.57
C THR A 82 -7.95 -10.99 1.52
N ILE A 83 -8.31 -12.19 1.07
CA ILE A 83 -8.58 -13.32 1.98
C ILE A 83 -7.26 -13.99 2.38
N SER A 84 -7.05 -14.13 3.69
CA SER A 84 -5.82 -14.68 4.26
C SER A 84 -5.69 -16.19 4.03
N PRO A 85 -4.54 -16.69 3.57
CA PRO A 85 -4.27 -18.14 3.55
C PRO A 85 -4.05 -18.73 4.94
N GLN A 86 -3.73 -17.91 5.95
CA GLN A 86 -3.50 -18.36 7.31
C GLN A 86 -4.80 -18.52 8.09
N THR A 87 -5.75 -17.60 7.90
CA THR A 87 -6.95 -17.51 8.75
C THR A 87 -8.25 -17.80 8.02
N ASN A 88 -8.25 -17.87 6.69
CA ASN A 88 -9.46 -17.93 5.86
C ASN A 88 -10.45 -16.78 6.11
N LEU A 89 -9.97 -15.66 6.67
CA LEU A 89 -10.75 -14.45 6.93
C LEU A 89 -10.16 -13.29 6.13
N LEU A 90 -10.86 -12.16 6.14
CA LEU A 90 -10.35 -10.90 5.59
C LEU A 90 -9.02 -10.53 6.26
N ALA A 91 -7.95 -10.50 5.47
CA ALA A 91 -6.70 -9.87 5.81
C ALA A 91 -6.73 -8.40 5.40
N TYR A 92 -6.35 -7.51 6.31
CA TYR A 92 -5.90 -6.16 5.98
C TYR A 92 -4.57 -5.89 6.69
N SER A 93 -3.60 -5.38 5.94
CA SER A 93 -2.28 -5.05 6.46
C SER A 93 -1.85 -3.68 5.99
N MET A 94 -1.28 -2.88 6.90
CA MET A 94 -0.87 -1.52 6.63
C MET A 94 0.63 -1.46 6.34
N MET A 95 1.03 -0.66 5.36
CA MET A 95 2.42 -0.37 5.01
C MET A 95 2.60 1.14 4.95
N GLY A 96 3.61 1.68 5.64
CA GLY A 96 3.94 3.11 5.61
C GLY A 96 4.84 3.48 4.45
N GLY A 97 5.68 4.48 4.68
CA GLY A 97 6.68 4.91 3.70
C GLY A 97 6.07 5.84 2.67
N PHE A 98 6.34 5.56 1.40
CA PHE A 98 6.10 6.53 0.33
C PHE A 98 5.26 5.98 -0.83
N TRP A 99 4.92 4.69 -0.81
CA TRP A 99 4.23 4.04 -1.92
C TRP A 99 2.81 4.59 -2.17
N ALA A 100 1.98 4.71 -1.13
CA ALA A 100 0.62 5.23 -1.28
C ALA A 100 0.55 6.71 -1.72
N PRO A 101 1.38 7.64 -1.17
CA PRO A 101 1.49 8.99 -1.73
C PRO A 101 1.85 8.98 -3.22
N GLU A 102 2.83 8.18 -3.63
CA GLU A 102 3.27 8.07 -5.02
C GLU A 102 2.15 7.57 -5.94
N LEU A 103 1.32 6.62 -5.47
CA LEU A 103 0.14 6.15 -6.20
C LEU A 103 -0.92 7.25 -6.37
N LYS A 104 -1.14 8.08 -5.33
CA LYS A 104 -2.05 9.23 -5.42
C LYS A 104 -1.54 10.26 -6.43
N TYR A 105 -0.24 10.54 -6.44
CA TYR A 105 0.38 11.42 -7.43
C TYR A 105 0.40 10.81 -8.84
N ALA A 106 0.28 9.48 -8.99
CA ALA A 106 0.08 8.85 -10.29
C ALA A 106 -1.38 8.97 -10.79
N GLY A 107 -2.31 9.28 -9.89
CA GLY A 107 -3.72 9.55 -10.18
C GLY A 107 -4.68 8.40 -9.84
N TYR A 108 -4.32 7.53 -8.89
CA TYR A 108 -5.14 6.38 -8.49
C TYR A 108 -5.31 6.26 -6.98
N ASP A 109 -6.48 5.81 -6.55
CA ASP A 109 -6.78 5.52 -5.15
C ASP A 109 -6.47 4.06 -4.77
N LYS A 110 -6.57 3.14 -5.74
CA LYS A 110 -6.34 1.70 -5.55
C LYS A 110 -5.78 1.02 -6.80
N VAL A 111 -5.10 -0.10 -6.57
CA VAL A 111 -4.81 -1.11 -7.58
C VAL A 111 -5.41 -2.45 -7.11
N ILE A 112 -6.30 -3.03 -7.92
CA ILE A 112 -7.09 -4.22 -7.59
C ILE A 112 -6.68 -5.34 -8.54
N PHE A 113 -6.12 -6.42 -7.99
CA PHE A 113 -5.67 -7.57 -8.77
C PHE A 113 -6.64 -8.74 -8.63
N ARG A 114 -7.09 -9.26 -9.77
CA ARG A 114 -7.76 -10.57 -9.90
C ARG A 114 -6.95 -11.48 -10.83
N GLY A 115 -7.30 -12.75 -10.89
CA GLY A 115 -6.61 -13.73 -11.71
C GLY A 115 -5.22 -14.08 -11.18
N LYS A 116 -4.45 -14.78 -12.01
CA LYS A 116 -3.05 -15.16 -11.76
C LYS A 116 -2.27 -15.09 -13.07
N SER A 117 -1.08 -14.51 -13.01
CA SER A 117 -0.15 -14.54 -14.13
C SER A 117 0.46 -15.95 -14.25
N PRO A 118 0.56 -16.53 -15.46
CA PRO A 118 1.24 -17.80 -15.67
C PRO A 118 2.75 -17.69 -15.42
N ASP A 119 3.33 -16.51 -15.68
CA ASP A 119 4.73 -16.18 -15.47
C ASP A 119 4.90 -15.17 -14.32
N LEU A 120 6.12 -15.09 -13.77
CA LEU A 120 6.42 -14.10 -12.74
C LEU A 120 6.51 -12.70 -13.37
N VAL A 121 5.66 -11.77 -12.94
CA VAL A 121 5.56 -10.41 -13.51
C VAL A 121 5.66 -9.31 -12.46
N TYR A 122 5.93 -8.08 -12.85
CA TYR A 122 5.73 -6.90 -12.03
C TYR A 122 4.85 -5.87 -12.74
N LEU A 123 4.09 -5.09 -11.98
CA LEU A 123 3.31 -3.97 -12.53
C LEU A 123 4.13 -2.69 -12.43
N TYR A 124 4.18 -1.91 -13.51
CA TYR A 124 4.76 -0.56 -13.52
C TYR A 124 3.69 0.48 -13.84
N ILE A 125 3.59 1.49 -12.97
CA ILE A 125 2.71 2.64 -13.09
C ILE A 125 3.59 3.89 -13.17
N ASN A 126 3.49 4.65 -14.26
CA ASN A 126 4.03 6.01 -14.36
C ASN A 126 2.94 6.93 -14.89
N ASN A 127 2.29 7.65 -13.96
CA ASN A 127 1.11 8.46 -14.29
C ASN A 127 0.07 7.65 -15.09
N ASP A 128 -0.26 8.07 -16.31
CA ASP A 128 -1.24 7.40 -17.17
C ASP A 128 -0.69 6.15 -17.89
N LYS A 129 0.63 5.94 -17.87
CA LYS A 129 1.24 4.72 -18.42
C LYS A 129 1.22 3.61 -17.38
N VAL A 130 0.51 2.52 -17.69
CA VAL A 130 0.45 1.34 -16.82
C VAL A 130 0.73 0.10 -17.66
N GLU A 131 1.66 -0.74 -17.20
CA GLU A 131 2.12 -1.90 -17.95
C GLU A 131 2.52 -3.06 -17.04
N ILE A 132 2.21 -4.29 -17.47
CA ILE A 132 2.70 -5.53 -16.86
C ILE A 132 4.02 -5.89 -17.56
N ARG A 133 5.06 -6.15 -16.78
CA ARG A 133 6.42 -6.42 -17.24
C ARG A 133 6.87 -7.79 -16.77
N ASP A 134 7.70 -8.47 -17.55
CA ASP A 134 8.36 -9.71 -17.13
C ASP A 134 9.21 -9.46 -15.87
N ALA A 135 9.16 -10.41 -14.94
CA ALA A 135 9.96 -10.39 -13.71
C ALA A 135 10.74 -11.71 -13.52
N SER A 136 10.88 -12.53 -14.57
CA SER A 136 11.57 -13.83 -14.49
C SER A 136 13.01 -13.70 -13.98
N HIS A 137 13.73 -12.64 -14.38
CA HIS A 137 15.09 -12.31 -13.92
C HIS A 137 15.18 -11.88 -12.46
N LEU A 138 14.04 -11.59 -11.81
CA LEU A 138 13.93 -11.19 -10.41
C LEU A 138 13.54 -12.37 -9.50
N LYS A 139 13.33 -13.57 -10.06
CA LYS A 139 12.94 -14.77 -9.32
C LYS A 139 13.90 -15.07 -8.17
N GLY A 140 13.35 -15.29 -6.98
CA GLY A 140 14.08 -15.59 -5.75
C GLY A 140 14.90 -14.45 -5.16
N LYS A 141 14.94 -13.27 -5.79
CA LYS A 141 15.62 -12.09 -5.24
C LYS A 141 14.93 -11.57 -3.99
N GLY A 142 15.70 -11.00 -3.07
CA GLY A 142 15.17 -10.37 -1.87
C GLY A 142 14.23 -9.21 -2.22
N ALA A 143 13.26 -8.90 -1.35
CA ALA A 143 12.28 -7.84 -1.65
C ALA A 143 12.97 -6.47 -1.83
N VAL A 144 13.91 -6.11 -0.97
CA VAL A 144 14.67 -4.84 -1.07
C VAL A 144 15.61 -4.84 -2.29
N GLU A 145 16.31 -5.95 -2.55
CA GLU A 145 17.13 -6.11 -3.77
C GLU A 145 16.29 -5.92 -5.05
N THR A 146 15.09 -6.50 -5.07
CA THR A 146 14.14 -6.38 -6.18
C THR A 146 13.76 -4.92 -6.45
N GLN A 147 13.54 -4.12 -5.40
CA GLN A 147 13.20 -2.70 -5.54
C GLN A 147 14.31 -1.93 -6.27
N GLU A 148 15.56 -2.17 -5.90
CA GLU A 148 16.72 -1.52 -6.54
C GLU A 148 16.93 -1.96 -7.99
N LEU A 149 16.78 -3.25 -8.28
CA LEU A 149 16.90 -3.78 -9.64
C LEU A 149 15.83 -3.18 -10.55
N ILE A 150 14.58 -3.09 -10.10
CA ILE A 150 13.49 -2.49 -10.88
C ILE A 150 13.73 -1.00 -11.13
N ARG A 151 14.16 -0.22 -10.12
CA ARG A 151 14.49 1.21 -10.32
C ARG A 151 15.57 1.40 -11.39
N ARG A 152 16.60 0.56 -11.38
CA ARG A 152 17.70 0.60 -12.35
C ARG A 152 17.24 0.23 -13.75
N GLU A 153 16.46 -0.85 -13.88
CA GLU A 153 15.88 -1.31 -15.15
C GLU A 153 15.00 -0.22 -15.78
N LEU A 154 14.15 0.41 -14.97
CA LEU A 154 13.24 1.46 -15.42
C LEU A 154 13.93 2.82 -15.64
N LYS A 155 15.15 3.00 -15.13
CA LYS A 155 15.83 4.30 -15.01
C LYS A 155 14.99 5.34 -14.23
N GLU A 156 14.30 4.87 -13.21
CA GLU A 156 13.36 5.66 -12.39
C GLU A 156 13.79 5.62 -10.91
N PRO A 157 14.80 6.43 -10.51
CA PRO A 157 15.35 6.39 -9.16
C PRO A 157 14.32 6.80 -8.09
N ASN A 158 13.30 7.56 -8.46
CA ASN A 158 12.25 8.06 -7.55
C ASN A 158 11.02 7.14 -7.48
N ALA A 159 10.99 6.05 -8.26
CA ALA A 159 9.88 5.12 -8.19
C ALA A 159 9.80 4.46 -6.81
N GLN A 160 8.59 4.35 -6.27
CA GLN A 160 8.32 3.59 -5.06
C GLN A 160 7.93 2.17 -5.46
N VAL A 161 8.65 1.17 -4.94
CA VAL A 161 8.47 -0.22 -5.32
C VAL A 161 8.07 -1.04 -4.10
N ALA A 162 6.90 -1.66 -4.14
CA ALA A 162 6.47 -2.65 -3.16
C ALA A 162 6.69 -4.05 -3.74
N ALA A 163 7.40 -4.93 -3.03
CA ALA A 163 7.83 -6.21 -3.58
C ALA A 163 7.73 -7.36 -2.55
N ILE A 164 7.55 -8.58 -3.05
CA ILE A 164 7.71 -9.79 -2.25
C ILE A 164 9.12 -10.35 -2.37
N GLY A 165 9.59 -11.00 -1.30
CA GLY A 165 10.77 -11.85 -1.34
C GLY A 165 10.43 -13.29 -1.69
N LEU A 166 11.42 -14.18 -1.59
CA LEU A 166 11.27 -15.62 -1.85
C LEU A 166 10.17 -16.28 -0.98
N ALA A 167 9.92 -15.78 0.23
CA ALA A 167 8.84 -16.27 1.09
C ALA A 167 7.45 -16.04 0.46
N GLY A 168 7.24 -14.91 -0.21
CA GLY A 168 5.99 -14.63 -0.92
C GLY A 168 5.85 -15.50 -2.17
N GLU A 169 6.93 -15.62 -2.96
CA GLU A 169 6.95 -16.50 -4.14
C GLU A 169 6.60 -17.95 -3.79
N ASN A 170 7.09 -18.44 -2.65
CA ASN A 170 6.82 -19.79 -2.14
C ASN A 170 5.55 -19.88 -1.29
N ARG A 171 4.71 -18.83 -1.27
CA ARG A 171 3.41 -18.80 -0.59
C ARG A 171 3.47 -19.14 0.90
N VAL A 172 4.53 -18.74 1.61
CA VAL A 172 4.61 -18.89 3.07
C VAL A 172 3.48 -18.10 3.72
N PHE A 173 2.65 -18.71 4.57
CA PHE A 173 1.40 -18.11 5.08
C PHE A 173 1.59 -16.85 5.93
N THR A 174 2.83 -16.52 6.30
CA THR A 174 3.22 -15.28 7.01
C THR A 174 4.10 -14.37 6.17
N ALA A 175 4.18 -14.60 4.85
CA ALA A 175 4.97 -13.77 3.94
C ALA A 175 4.42 -12.34 3.88
N SER A 176 5.34 -11.40 3.90
CA SER A 176 5.09 -9.96 3.86
C SER A 176 5.31 -9.37 2.47
N ILE A 177 4.95 -8.09 2.33
CA ILE A 177 5.28 -7.24 1.18
C ILE A 177 6.09 -6.06 1.72
N GLU A 178 7.26 -5.81 1.14
CA GLU A 178 8.22 -4.83 1.64
C GLU A 178 8.35 -3.62 0.70
N GLN A 179 8.56 -2.44 1.28
CA GLN A 179 8.85 -1.18 0.58
C GLN A 179 9.81 -0.32 1.41
N GLY A 180 11.09 -0.27 1.04
CA GLY A 180 12.13 0.43 1.79
C GLY A 180 12.15 0.02 3.27
N ARG A 181 11.80 0.96 4.17
CA ARG A 181 11.69 0.76 5.62
C ARG A 181 10.28 0.38 6.12
N SER A 182 9.39 -0.02 5.22
CA SER A 182 7.98 -0.27 5.49
C SER A 182 7.57 -1.67 5.04
N SER A 183 6.64 -2.28 5.76
CA SER A 183 6.17 -3.64 5.49
C SER A 183 4.66 -3.75 5.65
N ALA A 184 3.99 -4.45 4.74
CA ALA A 184 2.70 -5.08 5.01
C ALA A 184 2.95 -6.52 5.49
N SER A 185 3.00 -6.70 6.81
CA SER A 185 3.76 -7.80 7.40
C SER A 185 2.96 -9.06 7.75
N ARG A 186 1.66 -8.95 8.02
CA ARG A 186 0.89 -10.03 8.66
C ARG A 186 -0.19 -10.61 7.75
N LEU A 187 -0.72 -11.77 8.17
CA LEU A 187 -1.88 -12.45 7.58
C LEU A 187 -1.65 -12.99 6.16
N GLY A 188 -0.39 -13.17 5.75
CA GLY A 188 -0.04 -13.89 4.53
C GLY A 188 -0.37 -13.16 3.23
N ILE A 189 -0.47 -11.83 3.26
CA ILE A 189 -0.78 -11.06 2.04
C ILE A 189 0.35 -11.21 0.99
N GLY A 190 1.61 -11.33 1.42
CA GLY A 190 2.72 -11.62 0.50
C GLY A 190 2.63 -12.99 -0.15
N ALA A 191 1.97 -13.97 0.50
CA ALA A 191 1.73 -15.28 -0.07
C ALA A 191 0.69 -15.22 -1.20
N VAL A 192 -0.37 -14.44 -1.02
CA VAL A 192 -1.39 -14.22 -2.07
C VAL A 192 -0.77 -13.47 -3.25
N MET A 193 0.07 -12.47 -2.98
CA MET A 193 0.80 -11.75 -4.04
C MET A 193 1.68 -12.68 -4.87
N GLY A 194 2.44 -13.59 -4.23
CA GLY A 194 3.23 -14.59 -4.93
C GLY A 194 2.41 -15.68 -5.62
N ASP A 195 1.29 -16.10 -5.02
CA ASP A 195 0.35 -17.04 -5.65
C ASP A 195 -0.23 -16.51 -6.97
N LYS A 196 -0.41 -15.19 -7.07
CA LYS A 196 -0.84 -14.51 -8.30
C LYS A 196 0.27 -14.33 -9.34
N GLY A 197 1.51 -14.74 -9.04
CA GLY A 197 2.65 -14.53 -9.93
C GLY A 197 3.13 -13.08 -9.99
N LEU A 198 2.78 -12.25 -8.99
CA LEU A 198 3.14 -10.83 -8.96
C LEU A 198 4.34 -10.58 -8.05
N LYS A 199 5.50 -10.26 -8.63
CA LYS A 199 6.75 -10.02 -7.90
C LYS A 199 6.81 -8.66 -7.22
N ALA A 200 6.32 -7.61 -7.89
CA ALA A 200 6.39 -6.25 -7.41
C ALA A 200 5.36 -5.33 -8.08
N ILE A 201 5.18 -4.16 -7.46
CA ILE A 201 4.45 -3.02 -8.03
C ILE A 201 5.32 -1.77 -7.87
N ALA A 202 5.79 -1.25 -9.00
CA ALA A 202 6.55 -0.01 -9.10
C ALA A 202 5.60 1.13 -9.50
N VAL A 203 5.67 2.23 -8.77
CA VAL A 203 4.87 3.42 -9.07
C VAL A 203 5.73 4.68 -9.10
N ARG A 204 5.46 5.54 -10.09
CA ARG A 204 5.97 6.90 -10.20
C ARG A 204 4.79 7.83 -10.50
N GLY A 205 4.65 8.87 -9.70
CA GLY A 205 3.56 9.84 -9.78
C GLY A 205 4.08 11.27 -9.72
N THR A 206 3.58 12.13 -10.60
CA THR A 206 3.96 13.55 -10.67
C THR A 206 2.79 14.49 -10.92
N LYS A 207 1.55 14.02 -10.75
CA LYS A 207 0.35 14.85 -10.88
C LYS A 207 0.04 15.56 -9.56
N ASP A 208 -0.71 16.65 -9.67
CA ASP A 208 -1.26 17.35 -8.53
C ASP A 208 -2.37 16.54 -7.84
N LEU A 209 -2.51 16.74 -6.53
CA LEU A 209 -3.63 16.24 -5.73
C LEU A 209 -4.40 17.41 -5.13
N ASN A 210 -5.70 17.48 -5.44
CA ASN A 210 -6.52 18.65 -5.12
C ASN A 210 -7.15 18.56 -3.73
N ILE A 211 -7.19 19.70 -3.02
CA ILE A 211 -7.78 19.84 -1.68
C ILE A 211 -8.92 20.86 -1.74
N ALA A 212 -10.07 20.52 -1.17
CA ALA A 212 -11.29 21.33 -1.29
C ALA A 212 -11.16 22.75 -0.69
N ARG A 213 -10.49 22.86 0.47
CA ARG A 213 -10.32 24.11 1.22
C ARG A 213 -8.85 24.29 1.63
N PRO A 214 -7.97 24.73 0.72
CA PRO A 214 -6.52 24.66 0.93
C PRO A 214 -6.02 25.43 2.17
N ALA A 215 -6.47 26.67 2.37
CA ALA A 215 -6.01 27.50 3.50
C ALA A 215 -6.44 26.93 4.86
N GLU A 216 -7.70 26.50 4.96
CA GLU A 216 -8.22 25.83 6.17
C GLU A 216 -7.45 24.54 6.45
N PHE A 217 -7.24 23.71 5.44
CA PHE A 217 -6.53 22.44 5.59
C PHE A 217 -5.06 22.62 6.00
N LEU A 218 -4.36 23.60 5.42
CA LEU A 218 -2.99 23.93 5.81
C LEU A 218 -2.92 24.45 7.25
N GLY A 219 -3.89 25.26 7.69
CA GLY A 219 -4.00 25.69 9.08
C GLY A 219 -4.09 24.50 10.04
N LEU A 220 -4.96 23.53 9.74
CA LEU A 220 -5.08 22.29 10.52
C LEU A 220 -3.77 21.49 10.54
N CYS A 221 -3.05 21.42 9.41
CA CYS A 221 -1.75 20.74 9.36
C CYS A 221 -0.71 21.45 10.24
N SER A 222 -0.68 22.79 10.24
CA SER A 222 0.18 23.58 11.11
C SER A 222 -0.13 23.38 12.59
N ASP A 223 -1.40 23.28 12.96
CA ASP A 223 -1.83 23.00 14.33
C ASP A 223 -1.36 21.62 14.79
N VAL A 224 -1.47 20.59 13.93
CA VAL A 224 -0.93 19.25 14.22
C VAL A 224 0.58 19.30 14.42
N LEU A 225 1.32 20.01 13.56
CA LEU A 225 2.78 20.14 13.69
C LEU A 225 3.19 20.89 14.97
N LYS A 226 2.40 21.89 15.39
CA LYS A 226 2.61 22.57 16.67
C LYS A 226 2.38 21.60 17.83
N TYR A 227 1.29 20.86 17.81
CA TYR A 227 1.00 19.86 18.83
C TYR A 227 2.10 18.79 18.93
N ILE A 228 2.64 18.32 17.80
CA ILE A 228 3.76 17.36 17.79
C ILE A 228 4.95 17.93 18.56
N ARG A 229 5.38 19.17 18.28
CA ARG A 229 6.50 19.79 19.01
C ARG A 229 6.20 19.90 20.50
N ASP A 230 5.02 20.45 20.85
CA ASP A 230 4.63 20.66 22.25
C ASP A 230 4.51 19.32 23.02
N ARG A 231 4.13 18.23 22.34
CA ARG A 231 3.92 16.92 22.94
C ARG A 231 5.22 16.14 23.15
N GLU A 232 6.20 16.29 22.27
CA GLU A 232 7.53 15.68 22.42
C GLU A 232 8.30 16.26 23.61
N GLU A 233 8.09 17.55 23.93
CA GLU A 233 8.66 18.17 25.14
C GLU A 233 7.98 17.70 26.45
N LYS A 234 6.83 17.03 26.34
CA LYS A 234 5.97 16.64 27.48
C LYS A 234 5.61 15.15 27.40
N PRO A 235 6.59 14.22 27.55
CA PRO A 235 6.32 12.78 27.61
C PRO A 235 5.34 12.45 28.74
N ILE A 236 4.57 11.37 28.59
CA ILE A 236 3.61 10.98 29.64
C ILE A 236 4.39 10.56 30.91
N PRO A 237 4.15 11.22 32.07
CA PRO A 237 4.83 10.85 33.31
C PRO A 237 4.47 9.42 33.75
N GLY A 238 5.47 8.67 34.22
CA GLY A 238 5.29 7.30 34.71
C GLY A 238 5.08 6.24 33.62
N VAL A 239 5.21 6.59 32.33
CA VAL A 239 5.13 5.66 31.20
C VAL A 239 6.55 5.34 30.68
N MET A 240 6.74 4.11 30.21
CA MET A 240 8.02 3.68 29.64
C MET A 240 8.44 4.54 28.42
N PRO A 241 9.74 4.87 28.26
CA PRO A 241 10.19 5.83 27.24
C PRO A 241 9.71 5.54 25.82
N ILE A 242 9.78 4.26 25.40
CA ILE A 242 9.38 3.81 24.07
C ILE A 242 7.89 4.03 23.74
N LEU A 243 7.04 4.26 24.77
CA LEU A 243 5.60 4.52 24.63
C LEU A 243 5.17 5.90 25.18
N ALA A 244 6.10 6.71 25.69
CA ALA A 244 5.78 7.97 26.36
C ALA A 244 5.61 9.16 25.39
N GLY A 245 6.13 9.05 24.16
CA GLY A 245 6.06 10.04 23.09
C GLY A 245 5.06 9.68 21.98
N LEU A 246 5.16 10.35 20.83
CA LEU A 246 4.39 10.03 19.63
C LEU A 246 5.13 9.04 18.71
N GLY A 247 4.41 8.48 17.74
CA GLY A 247 4.96 7.58 16.72
C GLY A 247 4.87 6.09 17.09
N SER A 248 5.49 5.25 16.27
CA SER A 248 5.68 3.82 16.59
C SER A 248 6.57 3.67 17.84
N PRO A 249 6.60 2.50 18.50
CA PRO A 249 7.51 2.26 19.61
C PRO A 249 8.96 2.64 19.26
N GLN A 250 9.55 3.57 20.04
CA GLN A 250 10.84 4.21 19.73
C GLN A 250 12.04 3.37 20.23
N GLU A 251 12.00 2.07 20.01
CA GLU A 251 13.00 1.11 20.51
C GLU A 251 14.40 1.40 19.97
N MET A 252 14.51 1.88 18.73
CA MET A 252 15.79 2.22 18.09
C MET A 252 16.41 3.53 18.61
N LEU A 253 15.60 4.43 19.19
CA LEU A 253 16.07 5.71 19.74
C LEU A 253 16.50 5.55 21.20
N HIS A 254 15.82 4.66 21.92
CA HIS A 254 16.03 4.39 23.34
C HIS A 254 16.60 2.99 23.52
N VAL A 255 17.75 2.72 22.91
CA VAL A 255 18.49 1.48 23.12
C VAL A 255 19.33 1.64 24.38
N ASP A 256 19.11 0.79 25.39
CA ASP A 256 20.17 0.47 26.36
C ASP A 256 20.91 -0.74 25.80
N GLU A 257 22.08 -0.53 25.18
CA GLU A 257 22.87 -1.61 24.57
C GLU A 257 23.46 -2.60 25.61
N LYS A 258 23.12 -2.49 26.90
CA LYS A 258 23.59 -3.36 27.98
C LYS A 258 22.77 -4.64 28.18
N TRP A 259 22.23 -5.23 27.12
CA TRP A 259 21.62 -6.56 27.16
C TRP A 259 22.67 -7.66 26.95
#